data_AF-A0A2I0XB67-F1
#
_entry.id   AF-A0A2I0XB67-F1
#
_cell.length_a   1.000
_cell.length_b   1.000
_cell.length_c   1.000
_cell.angle_alpha   90.00
_cell.angle_beta   90.00
_cell.angle_gamma   90.00
#
_symmetry.space_group_name_H-M   'P 1'
#
loop_
_entity.id
_entity.type
_entity.pdbx_description
1 polymer ?
#
loop_
_entity_poly.entity_id
_entity_poly.type
_entity_poly.pdbx_seq_one_letter_code
_entity_poly.pdbx_strand_id
1 'polypeptide(L)' 'MLFYKDFQSDVACLYCNASRFKPKSITKRMLKEVPASMLFYFPIILRLQRLYASMRSAEHMR' A
#
# COMPACT_ATOMS: atom_id res chain seq x y z
N MET A 1 6.76 1.88 -1.17
CA MET A 1 6.16 2.58 -0.01
C MET A 1 4.72 2.14 0.11
N LEU A 2 4.26 1.80 1.31
CA LEU A 2 2.86 1.45 1.55
C LEU A 2 1.99 2.71 1.39
N PHE A 3 0.79 2.56 0.81
CA PHE A 3 -0.14 3.67 0.65
C PHE A 3 -0.78 4.00 2.01
N TYR A 4 -0.29 5.05 2.69
CA TYR A 4 -0.89 5.61 3.91
C TYR A 4 -1.62 6.91 3.60
N LYS A 5 -2.58 7.30 4.47
CA LYS A 5 -3.32 8.57 4.36
C LYS A 5 -2.39 9.76 4.21
N ASP A 6 -1.28 9.75 4.94
CA ASP A 6 -0.28 10.83 4.95
C ASP A 6 0.41 11.02 3.60
N PHE A 7 0.43 9.97 2.78
CA PHE A 7 1.09 9.94 1.48
C PHE A 7 0.08 9.94 0.33
N GLN A 8 -1.19 10.26 0.58
CA GLN A 8 -2.24 10.17 -0.44
C GLN A 8 -2.00 11.10 -1.64
N SER A 9 -1.39 12.26 -1.41
CA SER A 9 -1.13 13.27 -2.45
C SER A 9 0.12 13.01 -3.28
N ASP A 10 1.04 12.12 -2.87
CA ASP A 10 2.26 11.95 -3.65
C ASP A 10 1.99 11.20 -4.95
N VAL A 11 2.68 11.63 -6.01
CA VAL A 11 2.60 11.04 -7.35
C VAL A 11 3.76 10.07 -7.62
N ALA A 12 4.84 10.19 -6.84
CA ALA A 12 6.04 9.36 -6.92
C ALA A 12 6.35 8.66 -5.59
N CYS A 13 7.20 7.63 -5.64
CA CYS A 13 7.73 6.97 -4.46
C CYS A 13 8.87 7.79 -3.84
N LEU A 14 8.85 8.03 -2.54
CA LEU A 14 9.89 8.79 -1.83
C LEU A 14 11.29 8.15 -1.86
N TYR A 15 11.37 6.83 -2.05
CA TYR A 15 12.64 6.09 -1.98
C TYR A 15 13.28 5.87 -3.35
N CYS A 16 12.46 5.61 -4.38
CA CYS A 16 12.95 5.23 -5.71
C CYS A 16 12.49 6.17 -6.82
N ASN A 17 11.71 7.21 -6.50
CA ASN A 17 11.14 8.18 -7.45
C ASN A 17 10.32 7.58 -8.60
N ALA A 18 9.99 6.29 -8.55
CA ALA A 18 9.12 5.67 -9.53
C ALA A 18 7.70 6.26 -9.48
N SER A 19 7.07 6.38 -10.64
CA SER A 19 5.67 6.80 -10.76
C SER A 19 4.76 5.82 -10.02
N ARG A 20 3.83 6.36 -9.22
CA ARG A 20 2.79 5.55 -8.56
C ARG A 20 1.69 5.10 -9.50
N PHE A 21 1.54 5.74 -10.66
CA PHE A 21 0.51 5.45 -11.64
C PHE A 21 1.11 4.74 -12.86
N LYS A 22 0.30 3.87 -13.47
CA LYS A 22 0.65 3.25 -14.75
C LYS A 22 0.79 4.34 -15.82
N PRO A 23 1.74 4.19 -16.76
CA PRO A 23 1.87 5.13 -17.85
C PRO A 23 0.56 5.18 -18.65
N LYS A 24 0.03 6.39 -18.87
CA LYS A 24 -1.15 6.59 -19.72
C LYS A 24 -0.74 6.28 -21.17
N SER A 25 -1.45 5.38 -21.85
CA SER A 25 -1.28 5.25 -23.30
C SER A 25 -1.76 6.54 -23.97
N ILE A 26 -1.13 6.90 -25.10
CA ILE A 26 -1.44 8.12 -25.86
C ILE A 26 -2.93 8.21 -26.22
N THR A 27 -3.57 7.07 -26.50
CA THR A 27 -4.99 6.92 -26.78
C THR A 27 -5.92 7.08 -25.58
N LYS A 28 -5.38 7.04 -24.34
CA LYS A 28 -6.14 7.01 -23.09
C LYS A 28 -5.89 8.24 -22.21
N ARG A 29 -5.43 9.36 -22.78
CA ARG A 29 -5.10 10.60 -22.02
C ARG A 29 -6.24 11.12 -21.14
N MET A 30 -7.50 10.82 -21.49
CA MET A 30 -8.70 11.22 -20.74
C MET A 30 -9.12 10.25 -19.62
N LEU A 31 -8.46 9.09 -19.49
CA LEU A 31 -8.82 8.10 -18.47
C LEU A 31 -8.20 8.43 -17.11
N LYS A 32 -8.95 8.12 -16.05
CA LYS A 32 -8.51 8.22 -14.66
C LYS A 32 -7.18 7.49 -14.45
N GLU A 33 -6.35 8.03 -13.59
CA GLU A 33 -5.05 7.45 -13.27
C GLU A 33 -5.23 6.11 -12.56
N VAL A 34 -4.61 5.07 -13.11
CA VAL A 34 -4.64 3.73 -12.55
C VAL A 34 -3.35 3.53 -11.76
N PRO A 35 -3.41 3.25 -10.45
CA PRO A 35 -2.22 2.96 -9.67
C PRO A 35 -1.45 1.77 -10.23
N ALA A 36 -0.12 1.88 -10.31
CA ALA A 36 0.77 0.84 -10.80
C ALA A 36 0.82 -0.36 -9.86
N SER A 37 0.84 -0.11 -8.56
CA SER A 37 0.70 -1.12 -7.51
C SER A 37 -0.15 -0.55 -6.37
N MET A 38 -1.33 -1.13 -6.17
CA MET A 38 -2.07 -0.96 -4.92
C MET A 38 -1.81 -2.22 -4.10
N LEU A 39 -0.88 -2.13 -3.15
CA LEU A 39 -0.94 -3.02 -1.99
C LEU A 39 -2.14 -2.53 -1.17
N PHE A 40 -3.33 -3.04 -1.50
CA PHE A 40 -4.44 -2.96 -0.57
C PHE A 40 -3.94 -3.46 0.77
N TYR A 41 -4.32 -2.77 1.86
CA TYR A 41 -4.15 -3.35 3.17
C TYR A 41 -4.83 -4.71 3.12
N PHE A 42 -4.03 -5.78 3.04
CA PHE A 42 -4.42 -6.98 3.74
C PHE A 42 -4.72 -6.48 5.16
N PRO A 43 -5.88 -6.75 5.78
CA PRO A 43 -6.13 -6.39 7.17
C PRO A 43 -5.20 -7.21 8.06
N ILE A 44 -3.91 -6.92 7.96
CA ILE A 44 -2.81 -7.62 8.56
C ILE A 44 -2.89 -7.36 10.04
N ILE A 45 -3.33 -6.17 10.46
CA ILE A 45 -3.65 -5.85 11.85
C ILE A 45 -4.64 -6.85 12.43
N LEU A 46 -5.81 -7.06 11.81
CA LEU A 46 -6.80 -8.03 12.31
C LEU A 46 -6.28 -9.47 12.27
N ARG A 47 -5.45 -9.82 11.29
CA ARG A 47 -4.85 -11.16 11.20
C ARG A 47 -3.76 -11.38 12.24
N LEU A 48 -2.92 -10.39 12.49
CA LEU A 48 -1.86 -10.41 13.50
C LEU A 48 -2.47 -10.43 14.90
N GLN A 49 -3.53 -9.65 15.14
CA GLN A 49 -4.30 -9.72 16.39
C GLN A 49 -4.85 -11.12 16.64
N ARG A 50 -5.37 -11.82 15.62
CA ARG A 50 -5.81 -13.21 15.75
C ARG A 50 -4.66 -14.19 15.97
N LEU A 51 -3.55 -14.01 15.26
CA LEU A 51 -2.36 -14.86 15.37
C LEU A 51 -1.72 -14.76 16.76
N TYR A 52 -1.69 -13.56 17.32
CA TYR A 52 -1.07 -13.23 18.60
C TYR A 52 -2.09 -13.03 19.73
N ALA A 53 -3.26 -13.68 19.63
CA ALA A 53 -4.36 -13.50 20.58
C ALA A 53 -4.08 -14.08 21.98
N SER A 54 -3.12 -14.98 22.13
CA SER A 54 -2.76 -15.60 23.41
C SER A 54 -1.50 -14.97 23.98
N MET A 55 -1.33 -14.98 25.31
CA MET A 55 -0.12 -14.44 25.96
C MET A 55 1.15 -15.11 25.43
N ARG A 56 1.14 -16.44 25.28
CA ARG A 56 2.28 -17.21 24.77
C ARG A 56 2.63 -16.85 23.33
N SER A 57 1.64 -16.55 22.49
CA SER A 57 1.93 -16.13 21.11
C SER A 57 2.31 -14.65 21.05
N ALA A 58 1.74 -13.79 21.89
CA ALA A 58 2.06 -12.37 21.96
C ALA A 58 3.52 -12.07 22.29
N GLU A 59 4.20 -12.94 23.06
CA GLU A 59 5.66 -12.85 23.31
C GLU A 59 6.50 -12.84 22.02
N HIS A 60 5.97 -13.38 20.93
CA HIS A 60 6.63 -13.43 19.62
C HIS A 60 6.24 -12.27 18.69
N MET A 61 5.31 -11.38 19.09
CA MET A 61 4.92 -10.20 18.33
C MET A 61 5.94 -9.07 18.56
N ARG A 62 7.01 -9.03 17.74
CA ARG A 62 8.03 -7.96 17.74
C ARG A 62 7.83 -6.99 16.59
#